data_AF-A0A8T2H4Y3-F1
#
_entry.id   AF-A0A8T2H4Y3-F1
#
_cell.length_a   1.000
_cell.length_b   1.000
_cell.length_c   1.000
_cell.angle_alpha   90.00
_cell.angle_beta   90.00
_cell.angle_gamma   90.00
#
_symmetry.space_group_name_H-M   'P 1'
#
loop_
_entity.id
_entity.type
_entity.pdbx_description
1 polymer ?
#
loop_
_entity_poly.entity_id
_entity_poly.type
_entity_poly.pdbx_seq_one_letter_code
_entity_poly.pdbx_strand_id
1 'polypeptide(L)'
;MDHDLEIFPLLSYVLHHSDPASHAPPSLAIQQSLANRYPLLTNPHVISSLIESIPSTITQTLYVFGSLGPRPDPLAVSSARSKIAEIRENDSLSPEDAAKEEQVYVTVVRLEEVHEGYEKQLRDLEEELCRVYASAVESLSGGDEVNEEVLAVIKEAEDGGVVERIDLSDRELKLLPDALGKIVGLVSLNLSRNNLKFLPDTISGLEKLEELDLSSNRLVSLPDSIGLLLNMRILNVTGNKLTSLPESIAQCRSLVELDASFNNLTSLPANIGYGLLNLERLSIQLNKIRFFPNSMCEMRSLRYLDAHMNEIHGLPIAIGRLTSLEVMNLSSNFSDLTELPDTISDLVNLRELDLSNNQIRVLPDSFFRLEKLEKLNLDQNPLEFPPQEMVNQSAETVREFMRKRWEEMVEEEQLRSVIEAEKQQGGATGWLSWGSSIVTSLFSGGTHGGAAKKPKDSFLNEQL
;
A
#
# COMPACT_ATOMS: atom_id res chain seq x y z
N MET A 1 -3.64 23.94 -24.40
CA MET A 1 -3.29 23.18 -25.61
C MET A 1 -3.39 21.66 -25.40
N ASP A 2 -3.63 21.16 -24.17
CA ASP A 2 -3.42 19.72 -23.87
C ASP A 2 -4.66 18.81 -23.83
N HIS A 3 -5.88 19.31 -24.10
CA HIS A 3 -7.08 18.46 -23.96
C HIS A 3 -7.15 17.30 -24.99
N ASP A 4 -6.47 17.41 -26.13
CA ASP A 4 -6.56 16.40 -27.20
C ASP A 4 -5.47 15.32 -27.17
N LEU A 5 -4.40 15.52 -26.37
CA LEU A 5 -3.32 14.52 -26.24
C LEU A 5 -3.65 13.39 -25.26
N GLU A 6 -4.70 13.54 -24.45
CA GLU A 6 -5.17 12.47 -23.55
C GLU A 6 -5.65 11.22 -24.31
N ILE A 7 -6.00 11.37 -25.59
CA ILE A 7 -6.39 10.29 -26.50
C ILE A 7 -5.16 9.45 -26.91
N PHE A 8 -3.95 10.01 -26.77
CA PHE A 8 -2.66 9.40 -27.13
C PHE A 8 -1.75 9.28 -25.90
N PRO A 9 -2.06 8.33 -25.00
CA PRO A 9 -1.46 8.27 -23.68
C PRO A 9 0.06 8.07 -23.72
N LEU A 10 0.57 7.18 -24.60
CA LEU A 10 2.00 6.89 -24.67
C LEU A 10 2.76 8.08 -25.26
N LEU A 11 2.26 8.67 -26.35
CA LEU A 11 2.84 9.88 -26.94
C LEU A 11 2.87 11.04 -25.95
N SER A 12 1.77 11.28 -25.21
CA SER A 12 1.71 12.32 -24.18
C SER A 12 2.79 12.12 -23.11
N TYR A 13 2.99 10.87 -22.67
CA TYR A 13 4.05 10.53 -21.70
C TYR A 13 5.45 10.77 -22.27
N VAL A 14 5.75 10.28 -23.48
CA VAL A 14 7.08 10.41 -24.06
C VAL A 14 7.43 11.88 -24.36
N LEU A 15 6.45 12.67 -24.84
CA LEU A 15 6.63 14.10 -25.07
C LEU A 15 6.97 14.85 -23.78
N HIS A 16 6.24 14.58 -22.69
CA HIS A 16 6.55 15.16 -21.37
C HIS A 16 7.97 14.82 -20.91
N HIS A 17 8.46 13.61 -21.16
CA HIS A 17 9.82 13.21 -20.78
C HIS A 17 10.90 13.80 -21.70
N SER A 18 10.57 14.10 -22.95
CA SER A 18 11.47 14.76 -23.90
C SER A 18 11.63 16.25 -23.64
N ASP A 19 10.53 16.96 -23.36
CA ASP A 19 10.50 18.40 -23.08
C ASP A 19 9.41 18.72 -22.05
N PRO A 20 9.73 18.60 -20.74
CA PRO A 20 8.79 18.90 -19.66
C PRO A 20 8.34 20.37 -19.61
N ALA A 21 9.07 21.29 -20.26
CA ALA A 21 8.74 22.72 -20.27
C ALA A 21 7.62 23.03 -21.27
N SER A 22 7.54 22.26 -22.35
CA SER A 22 6.54 22.44 -23.42
C SER A 22 5.32 21.54 -23.28
N HIS A 23 5.42 20.43 -22.54
CA HIS A 23 4.36 19.43 -22.43
C HIS A 23 4.01 19.13 -20.96
N ALA A 24 2.73 19.30 -20.61
CA ALA A 24 2.25 18.95 -19.28
C ALA A 24 2.32 17.43 -19.02
N PRO A 25 2.50 17.00 -17.77
CA PRO A 25 2.45 15.58 -17.44
C PRO A 25 1.04 15.01 -17.76
N PRO A 26 0.94 13.74 -18.20
CA PRO A 26 -0.34 13.09 -18.41
C PRO A 26 -1.17 13.08 -17.12
N SER A 27 -2.50 13.05 -17.24
CA SER A 27 -3.38 12.96 -16.07
C SER A 27 -3.11 11.68 -15.26
N LEU A 28 -3.42 11.71 -13.96
CA LEU A 28 -3.12 10.59 -13.05
C LEU A 28 -3.75 9.26 -13.52
N ALA A 29 -4.95 9.31 -14.10
CA ALA A 29 -5.62 8.15 -14.68
C ALA A 29 -4.84 7.55 -15.86
N ILE A 30 -4.27 8.40 -16.71
CA ILE A 30 -3.42 7.97 -17.83
C ILE A 30 -2.11 7.40 -17.31
N GLN A 31 -1.48 8.03 -16.33
CA GLN A 31 -0.24 7.53 -15.72
C GLN A 31 -0.43 6.13 -15.11
N GLN A 32 -1.55 5.90 -14.42
CA GLN A 32 -1.90 4.57 -13.88
C GLN A 32 -2.14 3.54 -14.99
N SER A 33 -2.90 3.92 -16.04
CA SER A 33 -3.14 3.06 -17.20
C SER A 33 -1.84 2.67 -17.92
N LEU A 34 -0.94 3.63 -18.10
CA LEU A 34 0.37 3.40 -18.71
C LEU A 34 1.28 2.55 -17.84
N ALA A 35 1.29 2.75 -16.52
CA ALA A 35 2.08 1.92 -15.61
C ALA A 35 1.66 0.43 -15.68
N ASN A 36 0.36 0.17 -15.82
CA ASN A 36 -0.16 -1.20 -15.96
C ASN A 36 0.17 -1.80 -17.34
N ARG A 37 0.05 -1.01 -18.40
CA ARG A 37 0.20 -1.51 -19.79
C ARG A 37 1.65 -1.52 -20.28
N TYR A 38 2.50 -0.66 -19.73
CA TYR A 38 3.90 -0.46 -20.10
C TYR A 38 4.79 -0.36 -18.84
N PRO A 39 5.01 -1.46 -18.10
CA PRO A 39 5.70 -1.43 -16.81
C PRO A 39 7.17 -0.96 -16.87
N LEU A 40 7.80 -1.02 -18.05
CA LEU A 40 9.20 -0.62 -18.27
C LEU A 40 9.36 0.81 -18.81
N LEU A 41 8.29 1.59 -18.85
CA LEU A 41 8.31 2.95 -19.43
C LEU A 41 9.29 3.89 -18.73
N THR A 42 9.57 3.67 -17.45
CA THR A 42 10.52 4.45 -16.64
C THR A 42 11.98 4.01 -16.81
N ASN A 43 12.25 2.95 -17.59
CA ASN A 43 13.61 2.49 -17.84
C ASN A 43 14.35 3.49 -18.75
N PRO A 44 15.54 3.99 -18.36
CA PRO A 44 16.30 4.98 -19.13
C PRO A 44 16.59 4.58 -20.58
N HIS A 45 16.82 3.30 -20.86
CA HIS A 45 17.05 2.82 -22.22
C HIS A 45 15.75 2.81 -23.03
N VAL A 46 14.64 2.34 -22.44
CA VAL A 46 13.34 2.29 -23.12
C VAL A 46 12.86 3.69 -23.45
N ILE A 47 12.93 4.62 -22.48
CA ILE A 47 12.49 5.99 -22.71
C ILE A 47 13.37 6.71 -23.72
N SER A 48 14.69 6.47 -23.75
CA SER A 48 15.58 7.03 -24.78
C SER A 48 15.22 6.51 -26.17
N SER A 49 15.01 5.20 -26.32
CA SER A 49 14.59 4.61 -27.61
C SER A 49 13.25 5.17 -28.09
N LEU A 50 12.30 5.40 -27.18
CA LEU A 50 11.01 6.02 -27.50
C LEU A 50 11.18 7.49 -27.92
N ILE A 51 11.96 8.28 -27.19
CA ILE A 51 12.23 9.68 -27.53
C ILE A 51 12.91 9.79 -28.91
N GLU A 52 13.87 8.92 -29.21
CA GLU A 52 14.57 8.89 -30.50
C GLU A 52 13.66 8.51 -31.68
N SER A 53 12.60 7.76 -31.43
CA SER A 53 11.62 7.36 -32.47
C SER A 53 10.64 8.47 -32.83
N ILE A 54 10.57 9.56 -32.06
CA ILE A 54 9.68 10.68 -32.35
C ILE A 54 10.18 11.47 -33.58
N PRO A 55 9.37 11.63 -34.64
CA PRO A 55 9.73 12.45 -35.78
C PRO A 55 9.89 13.93 -35.39
N SER A 56 10.93 14.58 -35.91
CA SER A 56 11.16 16.03 -35.70
C SER A 56 10.00 16.93 -36.18
N THR A 57 9.13 16.42 -37.05
CA THR A 57 7.93 17.11 -37.54
C THR A 57 6.78 17.13 -36.54
N ILE A 58 6.82 16.32 -35.47
CA ILE A 58 5.68 16.16 -34.55
C ILE A 58 5.27 17.47 -33.88
N THR A 59 6.24 18.33 -33.54
CA THR A 59 5.95 19.61 -32.88
C THR A 59 5.15 20.55 -33.79
N GLN A 60 5.45 20.53 -35.10
CA GLN A 60 4.68 21.28 -36.09
C GLN A 60 3.27 20.68 -36.25
N THR A 61 3.18 19.36 -36.31
CA THR A 61 1.90 18.63 -36.37
C THR A 61 1.00 18.98 -35.17
N LEU A 62 1.53 18.93 -33.95
CA LEU A 62 0.79 19.24 -32.72
C LEU A 62 0.40 20.71 -32.63
N TYR A 63 1.28 21.61 -33.06
CA TYR A 63 0.99 23.04 -33.11
C TYR A 63 -0.16 23.33 -34.08
N VAL A 64 -0.11 22.77 -35.29
CA VAL A 64 -1.18 22.95 -36.28
C VAL A 64 -2.46 22.32 -35.77
N PHE A 65 -2.40 21.09 -35.25
CA PHE A 65 -3.57 20.39 -34.73
C PHE A 65 -4.26 21.17 -33.59
N GLY A 66 -3.49 21.68 -32.61
CA GLY A 66 -4.03 22.51 -31.54
C GLY A 66 -4.50 23.90 -31.96
N SER A 67 -4.14 24.35 -33.18
CA SER A 67 -4.65 25.59 -33.78
C SER A 67 -5.91 25.39 -34.62
N LEU A 68 -6.24 24.15 -34.97
CA LEU A 68 -7.55 23.82 -35.51
C LEU A 68 -8.57 24.08 -34.39
N GLY A 69 -9.66 24.77 -34.72
CA GLY A 69 -10.73 25.00 -33.75
C GLY A 69 -11.35 23.70 -33.24
N PRO A 70 -12.44 23.76 -32.46
CA PRO A 70 -13.11 22.56 -32.01
C PRO A 70 -13.54 21.69 -33.20
N ARG A 71 -13.37 20.36 -33.06
CA ARG A 71 -13.78 19.41 -34.08
C ARG A 71 -15.29 19.54 -34.36
N PRO A 72 -15.72 19.59 -35.64
CA PRO A 72 -17.13 19.61 -35.99
C PRO A 72 -17.90 18.39 -35.46
N ASP A 73 -19.15 18.59 -35.04
CA ASP A 73 -20.05 17.51 -34.64
C ASP A 73 -20.36 16.58 -35.84
N PRO A 74 -20.28 15.23 -35.72
CA PRO A 74 -20.65 14.29 -36.77
C PRO A 74 -22.02 14.55 -37.43
N LEU A 75 -23.01 15.02 -36.66
CA LEU A 75 -24.32 15.39 -37.22
C LEU A 75 -24.24 16.64 -38.10
N ALA A 76 -23.42 17.62 -37.72
CA ALA A 76 -23.18 18.82 -38.53
C ALA A 76 -22.43 18.48 -39.82
N VAL A 77 -21.46 17.57 -39.78
CA VAL A 77 -20.71 17.12 -40.97
C VAL A 77 -21.62 16.36 -41.94
N SER A 78 -22.45 15.44 -41.45
CA SER A 78 -23.39 14.69 -42.30
C SER A 78 -24.46 15.60 -42.92
N SER A 79 -24.98 16.56 -42.14
CA SER A 79 -25.89 17.60 -42.65
C SER A 79 -25.22 18.47 -43.72
N ALA A 80 -23.97 18.90 -43.50
CA ALA A 80 -23.21 19.68 -44.46
C ALA A 80 -22.98 18.90 -45.78
N ARG A 81 -22.63 17.62 -45.72
CA ARG A 81 -22.48 16.76 -46.91
C ARG A 81 -23.79 16.63 -47.69
N SER A 82 -24.92 16.45 -46.99
CA SER A 82 -26.25 16.42 -47.62
C SER A 82 -26.58 17.74 -48.29
N LYS A 83 -26.28 18.87 -47.63
CA LYS A 83 -26.60 20.20 -48.15
C LYS A 83 -25.77 20.57 -49.38
N ILE A 84 -24.50 20.16 -49.42
CA ILE A 84 -23.65 20.28 -50.61
C ILE A 84 -24.26 19.52 -51.80
N ALA A 85 -24.79 18.31 -51.57
CA ALA A 85 -25.44 17.53 -52.64
C ALA A 85 -26.70 18.24 -53.16
N GLU A 86 -27.56 18.73 -52.27
CA GLU A 86 -28.77 19.49 -52.65
C GLU A 86 -28.45 20.75 -53.46
N ILE A 87 -27.43 21.52 -53.08
CA ILE A 87 -27.04 22.75 -53.78
C ILE A 87 -26.56 22.44 -55.19
N ARG A 88 -25.81 21.34 -55.37
CA ARG A 88 -25.27 20.91 -56.67
C ARG A 88 -26.33 20.37 -57.63
N GLU A 89 -27.45 19.87 -57.10
CA GLU A 89 -28.60 19.39 -57.90
C GLU A 89 -29.62 20.50 -58.21
N ASN A 90 -29.45 21.70 -57.64
CA ASN A 90 -30.40 22.79 -57.77
C ASN A 90 -30.09 23.70 -58.97
N ASP A 91 -30.70 23.40 -60.12
CA ASP A 91 -30.56 24.17 -61.38
C ASP A 91 -31.15 25.60 -61.33
N SER A 92 -31.81 25.99 -60.23
CA SER A 92 -32.47 27.30 -60.10
C SER A 92 -31.57 28.42 -59.54
N LEU A 93 -30.38 28.08 -59.03
CA LEU A 93 -29.44 29.06 -58.48
C LEU A 93 -28.46 29.57 -59.54
N SER A 94 -28.11 30.85 -59.47
CA SER A 94 -26.97 31.39 -60.22
C SER A 94 -25.68 30.68 -59.76
N PRO A 95 -24.74 30.36 -60.67
CA PRO A 95 -23.47 29.70 -60.30
C PRO A 95 -22.70 30.44 -59.19
N GLU A 96 -22.78 31.77 -59.15
CA GLU A 96 -22.11 32.58 -58.11
C GLU A 96 -22.76 32.45 -56.73
N ASP A 97 -24.08 32.29 -56.67
CA ASP A 97 -24.82 32.19 -55.41
C ASP A 97 -24.74 30.77 -54.85
N ALA A 98 -24.83 29.76 -55.72
CA ALA A 98 -24.62 28.36 -55.35
C ALA A 98 -23.21 28.15 -54.75
N ALA A 99 -22.18 28.76 -55.35
CA ALA A 99 -20.81 28.67 -54.86
C ALA A 99 -20.62 29.32 -53.47
N LYS A 100 -21.26 30.47 -53.20
CA LYS A 100 -21.18 31.15 -51.89
C LYS A 100 -21.87 30.32 -50.79
N GLU A 101 -23.03 29.74 -51.10
CA GLU A 101 -23.77 28.90 -50.15
C GLU A 101 -23.04 27.57 -49.89
N GLU A 102 -22.51 26.92 -50.93
CA GLU A 102 -21.74 25.69 -50.82
C GLU A 102 -20.46 25.88 -49.98
N GLN A 103 -19.77 27.02 -50.13
CA GLN A 103 -18.50 27.31 -49.46
C GLN A 103 -18.59 27.20 -47.92
N VAL A 104 -19.74 27.55 -47.32
CA VAL A 104 -19.96 27.47 -45.87
C VAL A 104 -19.92 26.01 -45.41
N TYR A 105 -20.61 25.12 -46.11
CA TYR A 105 -20.67 23.68 -45.80
C TYR A 105 -19.38 22.95 -46.16
N VAL A 106 -18.74 23.32 -47.28
CA VAL A 106 -17.43 22.78 -47.68
C VAL A 106 -16.37 23.08 -46.63
N THR A 107 -16.43 24.25 -45.98
CA THR A 107 -15.48 24.60 -44.92
C THR A 107 -15.63 23.69 -43.70
N VAL A 108 -16.86 23.31 -43.31
CA VAL A 108 -17.13 22.37 -42.21
C VAL A 108 -16.58 20.98 -42.53
N VAL A 109 -16.87 20.48 -43.73
CA VAL A 109 -16.39 19.16 -44.19
C VAL A 109 -14.87 19.13 -44.28
N ARG A 110 -14.26 20.19 -44.83
CA ARG A 110 -12.82 20.31 -44.95
C ARG A 110 -12.12 20.41 -43.59
N LEU A 111 -12.74 21.07 -42.61
CA LEU A 111 -12.19 21.13 -41.25
C LEU A 111 -12.16 19.74 -40.60
N GLU A 112 -13.24 18.96 -40.74
CA GLU A 112 -13.27 17.57 -40.27
C GLU A 112 -12.20 16.70 -40.96
N GLU A 113 -12.07 16.80 -42.29
CA GLU A 113 -11.05 16.06 -43.04
C GLU A 113 -9.62 16.39 -42.59
N VAL A 114 -9.38 17.65 -42.18
CA VAL A 114 -8.08 18.07 -41.63
C VAL A 114 -7.86 17.51 -40.22
N HIS A 115 -8.88 17.52 -39.35
CA HIS A 115 -8.79 16.87 -38.04
C HIS A 115 -8.52 15.37 -38.18
N GLU A 116 -9.26 14.67 -39.04
CA GLU A 116 -9.09 13.24 -39.31
C GLU A 116 -7.68 12.93 -39.83
N GLY A 117 -7.16 13.77 -40.74
CA GLY A 117 -5.82 13.60 -41.29
C GLY A 117 -4.71 13.69 -40.23
N TYR A 118 -4.77 14.68 -39.33
CA TYR A 118 -3.78 14.83 -38.27
C TYR A 118 -3.94 13.80 -37.16
N GLU A 119 -5.18 13.51 -36.76
CA GLU A 119 -5.46 12.48 -35.77
C GLU A 119 -4.94 11.12 -36.24
N LYS A 120 -5.09 10.81 -37.54
CA LYS A 120 -4.51 9.61 -38.14
C LYS A 120 -2.98 9.57 -38.00
N GLN A 121 -2.29 10.68 -38.29
CA GLN A 121 -0.83 10.75 -38.11
C GLN A 121 -0.41 10.52 -36.65
N LEU A 122 -1.17 11.05 -35.69
CA LEU A 122 -0.91 10.85 -34.26
C LEU A 122 -1.20 9.41 -33.82
N ARG A 123 -2.26 8.77 -34.35
CA ARG A 123 -2.56 7.35 -34.13
C ARG A 123 -1.46 6.45 -34.69
N ASP A 124 -1.02 6.71 -35.92
CA ASP A 124 0.06 5.95 -36.57
C ASP A 124 1.37 6.05 -35.75
N LEU A 125 1.67 7.23 -35.20
CA LEU A 125 2.82 7.44 -34.32
C LEU A 125 2.66 6.74 -32.96
N GLU A 126 1.48 6.80 -32.34
CA GLU A 126 1.18 6.08 -31.09
C GLU A 126 1.38 4.57 -31.27
N GLU A 127 0.93 4.00 -32.39
CA GLU A 127 1.14 2.59 -32.73
C GLU A 127 2.63 2.26 -32.93
N GLU A 128 3.38 3.14 -33.58
CA GLU A 128 4.83 2.96 -33.76
C GLU A 128 5.56 3.01 -32.42
N LEU A 129 5.21 3.95 -31.54
CA LEU A 129 5.75 4.00 -30.17
C LEU A 129 5.47 2.71 -29.39
N CYS A 130 4.29 2.10 -29.59
CA CYS A 130 3.99 0.79 -29.00
C CYS A 130 4.93 -0.31 -29.53
N ARG A 131 5.24 -0.31 -30.83
CA ARG A 131 6.17 -1.28 -31.45
C ARG A 131 7.60 -1.05 -30.98
N VAL A 132 8.05 0.20 -30.91
CA VAL A 132 9.38 0.57 -30.39
C VAL A 132 9.50 0.20 -28.92
N TYR A 133 8.47 0.41 -28.11
CA TYR A 133 8.46 -0.07 -26.73
C TYR A 133 8.65 -1.59 -26.68
N ALA A 134 7.87 -2.36 -27.44
CA ALA A 134 7.98 -3.82 -27.48
C ALA A 134 9.39 -4.26 -27.90
N SER A 135 9.94 -3.65 -28.95
CA SER A 135 11.30 -3.95 -29.44
C SER A 135 12.40 -3.53 -28.47
N ALA A 136 12.25 -2.41 -27.76
CA ALA A 136 13.20 -1.97 -26.75
C ALA A 136 13.17 -2.88 -25.52
N VAL A 137 11.99 -3.35 -25.13
CA VAL A 137 11.81 -4.36 -24.08
C VAL A 137 12.42 -5.70 -24.50
N GLU A 138 12.19 -6.13 -25.75
CA GLU A 138 12.85 -7.30 -26.32
C GLU A 138 14.36 -7.14 -26.37
N SER A 139 14.88 -5.97 -26.72
CA SER A 139 16.32 -5.68 -26.75
C SER A 139 16.93 -5.67 -25.35
N LEU A 140 16.18 -5.25 -24.34
CA LEU A 140 16.55 -5.42 -22.93
C LEU A 140 16.54 -6.88 -22.50
N SER A 141 15.76 -7.73 -23.16
CA SER A 141 15.77 -9.19 -22.97
C SER A 141 16.82 -9.92 -23.83
N GLY A 142 17.30 -9.30 -24.91
CA GLY A 142 18.21 -9.89 -25.89
C GLY A 142 19.70 -9.65 -25.62
N GLY A 143 20.06 -9.14 -24.44
CA GLY A 143 21.43 -8.73 -24.12
C GLY A 143 22.24 -9.65 -23.21
N ASP A 144 21.62 -10.53 -22.41
CA ASP A 144 22.34 -11.51 -21.57
C ASP A 144 21.41 -12.66 -21.14
N GLU A 145 21.71 -13.86 -21.64
CA GLU A 145 21.46 -15.19 -21.06
C GLU A 145 20.09 -15.43 -20.37
N VAL A 146 19.12 -15.95 -21.12
CA VAL A 146 18.21 -16.93 -20.50
C VAL A 146 19.11 -18.10 -20.10
N ASN A 147 19.41 -18.18 -18.80
CA ASN A 147 20.39 -19.12 -18.26
C ASN A 147 20.09 -20.55 -18.78
N GLU A 148 21.07 -21.16 -19.44
CA GLU A 148 20.99 -22.52 -20.02
C GLU A 148 20.49 -23.55 -19.01
N GLU A 149 20.75 -23.35 -17.71
CA GLU A 149 20.25 -24.21 -16.64
C GLU A 149 18.72 -24.10 -16.48
N VAL A 150 18.16 -22.90 -16.62
CA VAL A 150 16.69 -22.70 -16.58
C VAL A 150 16.06 -23.39 -17.79
N LEU A 151 16.69 -23.29 -18.97
CA LEU A 151 16.24 -23.99 -20.17
C LEU A 151 16.35 -25.50 -20.03
N ALA A 152 17.40 -26.01 -19.39
CA ALA A 152 17.57 -27.44 -19.12
C ALA A 152 16.48 -27.98 -18.20
N VAL A 153 16.14 -27.26 -17.12
CA VAL A 153 15.05 -27.64 -16.20
C VAL A 153 13.69 -27.64 -16.92
N ILE A 154 13.43 -26.64 -17.77
CA ILE A 154 12.22 -26.59 -18.58
C ILE A 154 12.15 -27.77 -19.53
N LYS A 155 13.27 -28.12 -20.18
CA LYS A 155 13.35 -29.27 -21.08
C LYS A 155 13.11 -30.59 -20.36
N GLU A 156 13.65 -30.76 -19.15
CA GLU A 156 13.39 -31.96 -18.33
C GLU A 156 11.90 -32.10 -17.99
N ALA A 157 11.23 -31.00 -17.68
CA ALA A 157 9.78 -30.99 -17.45
C ALA A 157 9.00 -31.31 -18.75
N GLU A 158 9.44 -30.79 -19.89
CA GLU A 158 8.82 -31.07 -21.21
C GLU A 158 9.01 -32.53 -21.65
N ASP A 159 10.15 -33.15 -21.33
CA ASP A 159 10.46 -34.55 -21.66
C ASP A 159 9.69 -35.56 -20.78
N GLY A 160 8.77 -35.10 -19.93
CA GLY A 160 7.89 -35.92 -19.10
C GLY A 160 8.43 -36.23 -17.71
N GLY A 161 9.48 -35.52 -17.26
CA GLY A 161 9.98 -35.59 -15.90
C GLY A 161 8.96 -35.04 -14.89
N VAL A 162 8.86 -35.69 -13.73
CA VAL A 162 8.06 -35.16 -12.60
C VAL A 162 8.92 -34.13 -11.87
N VAL A 163 8.76 -32.86 -12.24
CA VAL A 163 9.50 -31.75 -11.64
C VAL A 163 8.62 -31.07 -10.59
N GLU A 164 8.73 -31.52 -9.34
CA GLU A 164 7.95 -30.99 -8.21
C GLU A 164 8.69 -29.87 -7.45
N ARG A 165 10.02 -29.86 -7.46
CA ARG A 165 10.83 -28.85 -6.77
C ARG A 165 11.95 -28.37 -7.68
N ILE A 166 12.05 -27.06 -7.85
CA ILE A 166 13.09 -26.41 -8.66
C ILE A 166 13.86 -25.45 -7.76
N ASP A 167 15.18 -25.61 -7.71
CA ASP A 167 16.09 -24.68 -7.07
C ASP A 167 17.00 -24.01 -8.09
N LEU A 168 16.72 -22.74 -8.34
CA LEU A 168 17.45 -21.84 -9.21
C LEU A 168 18.03 -20.67 -8.41
N SER A 169 18.28 -20.87 -7.11
CA SER A 169 18.90 -19.85 -6.27
C SER A 169 20.35 -19.60 -6.63
N ASP A 170 20.79 -18.34 -6.45
CA ASP A 170 22.18 -17.91 -6.65
C ASP A 170 22.74 -18.19 -8.05
N ARG A 171 21.92 -17.93 -9.09
CA ARG A 171 22.26 -18.16 -10.51
C ARG A 171 22.35 -16.88 -11.33
N GLU A 172 22.45 -15.75 -10.65
CA GLU A 172 22.53 -14.40 -11.24
C GLU A 172 21.40 -14.05 -12.23
N LEU A 173 20.27 -14.77 -12.18
CA LEU A 173 19.19 -14.69 -13.18
C LEU A 173 18.65 -13.27 -13.27
N LYS A 174 18.61 -12.72 -14.49
CA LYS A 174 18.03 -11.39 -14.75
C LYS A 174 16.56 -11.46 -15.13
N LEU A 175 16.16 -12.57 -15.77
CA LEU A 175 14.84 -12.80 -16.33
C LEU A 175 14.44 -14.27 -16.12
N LEU A 176 13.13 -14.51 -16.11
CA LEU A 176 12.56 -15.85 -16.14
C LEU A 176 11.79 -16.04 -17.44
N PRO A 177 12.02 -17.13 -18.19
CA PRO A 177 11.31 -17.41 -19.41
C PRO A 177 9.86 -17.83 -19.14
N ASP A 178 8.95 -17.41 -20.02
CA ASP A 178 7.52 -17.72 -19.92
C ASP A 178 7.21 -19.23 -19.91
N ALA A 179 8.10 -20.03 -20.50
CA ALA A 179 7.96 -21.48 -20.54
C ALA A 179 8.00 -22.12 -19.13
N LEU A 180 8.59 -21.47 -18.12
CA LEU A 180 8.58 -21.97 -16.74
C LEU A 180 7.15 -22.13 -16.21
N GLY A 181 6.24 -21.22 -16.59
CA GLY A 181 4.83 -21.27 -16.21
C GLY A 181 4.06 -22.49 -16.72
N LYS A 182 4.64 -23.29 -17.63
CA LYS A 182 4.01 -24.51 -18.16
C LYS A 182 4.24 -25.75 -17.29
N ILE A 183 5.08 -25.66 -16.25
CA ILE A 183 5.41 -26.79 -15.37
C ILE A 183 4.31 -26.97 -14.31
N VAL A 184 3.14 -27.47 -14.74
CA VAL A 184 1.93 -27.61 -13.88
C VAL A 184 2.14 -28.50 -12.65
N GLY A 185 3.16 -29.37 -12.67
CA GLY A 185 3.52 -30.26 -11.56
C GLY A 185 4.30 -29.60 -10.42
N LEU A 186 4.73 -28.34 -10.57
CA LEU A 186 5.65 -27.71 -9.63
C LEU A 186 4.97 -27.35 -8.31
N VAL A 187 5.60 -27.73 -7.20
CA VAL A 187 5.13 -27.51 -5.81
C VAL A 187 6.03 -26.51 -5.08
N SER A 188 7.33 -26.51 -5.34
CA SER A 188 8.29 -25.60 -4.68
C SER A 188 9.23 -24.98 -5.72
N LEU A 189 9.33 -23.65 -5.71
CA LEU A 189 10.19 -22.89 -6.61
C LEU A 189 11.06 -21.93 -5.81
N ASN A 190 12.36 -22.19 -5.78
CA ASN A 190 13.35 -21.31 -5.18
C ASN A 190 14.09 -20.52 -6.27
N LEU A 191 13.89 -19.20 -6.26
CA LEU A 191 14.49 -18.22 -7.15
C LEU A 191 15.29 -17.17 -6.37
N SER A 192 15.61 -17.46 -5.10
CA SER A 192 16.29 -16.52 -4.21
C SER A 192 17.70 -16.16 -4.69
N ARG A 193 18.22 -15.01 -4.25
CA ARG A 193 19.60 -14.56 -4.54
C ARG A 193 19.90 -14.44 -6.04
N ASN A 194 18.95 -13.91 -6.81
CA ASN A 194 19.13 -13.63 -8.23
C ASN A 194 19.09 -12.11 -8.50
N ASN A 195 19.07 -11.73 -9.78
CA ASN A 195 18.99 -10.34 -10.23
C ASN A 195 17.65 -10.01 -10.89
N LEU A 196 16.59 -10.75 -10.57
CA LEU A 196 15.27 -10.61 -11.19
C LEU A 196 14.69 -9.24 -10.88
N LYS A 197 14.27 -8.52 -11.91
CA LYS A 197 13.57 -7.23 -11.77
C LYS A 197 12.05 -7.35 -11.86
N PHE A 198 11.58 -8.38 -12.56
CA PHE A 198 10.17 -8.67 -12.80
C PHE A 198 9.97 -10.19 -12.80
N LEU A 199 8.74 -10.58 -12.52
CA LEU A 199 8.26 -11.95 -12.65
C LEU A 199 7.24 -11.97 -13.80
N PRO A 200 7.29 -12.94 -14.73
CA PRO A 200 6.35 -12.99 -15.83
C PRO A 200 4.95 -13.38 -15.33
N ASP A 201 3.91 -12.87 -16.01
CA ASP A 201 2.51 -13.19 -15.67
C ASP A 201 2.22 -14.70 -15.74
N THR A 202 2.97 -15.41 -16.59
CA THR A 202 2.89 -16.87 -16.78
C THR A 202 3.20 -17.68 -15.52
N ILE A 203 3.74 -17.07 -14.45
CA ILE A 203 3.90 -17.72 -13.15
C ILE A 203 2.58 -18.31 -12.63
N SER A 204 1.43 -17.73 -12.98
CA SER A 204 0.11 -18.23 -12.59
C SER A 204 -0.22 -19.61 -13.14
N GLY A 205 0.51 -20.10 -14.15
CA GLY A 205 0.35 -21.46 -14.68
C GLY A 205 0.88 -22.56 -13.75
N LEU A 206 1.61 -22.19 -12.70
CA LEU A 206 2.10 -23.10 -11.66
C LEU A 206 0.99 -23.43 -10.63
N GLU A 207 -0.10 -24.03 -11.09
CA GLU A 207 -1.34 -24.20 -10.32
C GLU A 207 -1.16 -24.97 -8.99
N LYS A 208 -0.15 -25.84 -8.89
CA LYS A 208 0.15 -26.66 -7.71
C LYS A 208 1.20 -26.04 -6.78
N LEU A 209 1.68 -24.83 -7.07
CA LEU A 209 2.78 -24.23 -6.32
C LEU A 209 2.33 -23.92 -4.88
N GLU A 210 3.05 -24.50 -3.92
CA GLU A 210 2.86 -24.28 -2.48
C GLU A 210 3.93 -23.34 -1.90
N GLU A 211 5.14 -23.35 -2.43
CA GLU A 211 6.27 -22.57 -1.91
C GLU A 211 6.93 -21.77 -3.04
N LEU A 212 7.03 -20.45 -2.85
CA LEU A 212 7.72 -19.55 -3.77
C LEU A 212 8.70 -18.66 -3.00
N ASP A 213 9.99 -18.86 -3.23
CA ASP A 213 11.04 -18.01 -2.67
C ASP A 213 11.64 -17.12 -3.77
N LEU A 214 11.40 -15.82 -3.66
CA LEU A 214 11.91 -14.75 -4.53
C LEU A 214 12.84 -13.81 -3.75
N SER A 215 13.30 -14.21 -2.56
CA SER A 215 14.08 -13.34 -1.69
C SER A 215 15.43 -12.93 -2.28
N SER A 216 15.96 -11.79 -1.85
CA SER A 216 17.25 -11.24 -2.30
C SER A 216 17.33 -11.11 -3.83
N ASN A 217 16.33 -10.47 -4.43
CA ASN A 217 16.28 -10.12 -5.85
C ASN A 217 16.23 -8.60 -6.04
N ARG A 218 15.82 -8.12 -7.21
CA ARG A 218 15.68 -6.69 -7.52
C ARG A 218 14.25 -6.35 -7.98
N LEU A 219 13.25 -7.13 -7.53
CA LEU A 219 11.87 -6.99 -7.95
C LEU A 219 11.31 -5.63 -7.53
N VAL A 220 10.70 -4.92 -8.48
CA VAL A 220 10.06 -3.61 -8.23
C VAL A 220 8.56 -3.77 -7.98
N SER A 221 7.94 -4.80 -8.56
CA SER A 221 6.56 -5.19 -8.35
C SER A 221 6.41 -6.72 -8.46
N LEU A 222 5.28 -7.23 -7.97
CA LEU A 222 4.79 -8.57 -8.29
C LEU A 222 3.66 -8.44 -9.32
N PRO A 223 3.53 -9.39 -10.26
CA PRO A 223 2.42 -9.38 -11.21
C PRO A 223 1.10 -9.64 -10.50
N ASP A 224 0.00 -9.06 -11.01
CA ASP A 224 -1.34 -9.31 -10.48
C ASP A 224 -1.73 -10.80 -10.57
N SER A 225 -1.15 -11.54 -11.52
CA SER A 225 -1.38 -12.98 -11.69
C SER A 225 -0.92 -13.82 -10.50
N ILE A 226 -0.11 -13.28 -9.57
CA ILE A 226 0.29 -13.98 -8.34
C ILE A 226 -0.92 -14.45 -7.51
N GLY A 227 -2.03 -13.70 -7.56
CA GLY A 227 -3.28 -14.03 -6.87
C GLY A 227 -3.94 -15.33 -7.35
N LEU A 228 -3.55 -15.83 -8.53
CA LEU A 228 -4.06 -17.08 -9.10
C LEU A 228 -3.37 -18.33 -8.53
N LEU A 229 -2.29 -18.18 -7.77
CA LEU A 229 -1.61 -19.28 -7.09
C LEU A 229 -2.38 -19.70 -5.83
N LEU A 230 -3.54 -20.32 -6.02
CA LEU A 230 -4.50 -20.64 -4.95
C LEU A 230 -3.97 -21.65 -3.91
N ASN A 231 -2.99 -22.47 -4.28
CA ASN A 231 -2.35 -23.45 -3.39
C ASN A 231 -1.12 -22.90 -2.67
N MET A 232 -0.71 -21.66 -2.94
CA MET A 232 0.49 -21.09 -2.33
C MET A 232 0.33 -20.96 -0.81
N ARG A 233 1.28 -21.54 -0.07
CA ARG A 233 1.34 -21.58 1.39
C ARG A 233 2.44 -20.70 1.95
N ILE A 234 3.57 -20.62 1.25
CA ILE A 234 4.73 -19.82 1.65
C ILE A 234 5.12 -18.91 0.48
N LEU A 235 5.14 -17.62 0.73
CA LEU A 235 5.68 -16.62 -0.19
C LEU A 235 6.75 -15.79 0.52
N ASN A 236 7.98 -15.87 0.02
CA ASN A 236 9.09 -15.05 0.50
C ASN A 236 9.55 -14.10 -0.61
N VAL A 237 9.38 -12.80 -0.39
CA VAL A 237 9.82 -11.71 -1.29
C VAL A 237 10.78 -10.75 -0.58
N THR A 238 11.40 -11.21 0.52
CA THR A 238 12.33 -10.44 1.35
C THR A 238 13.49 -9.84 0.55
N GLY A 239 13.94 -8.64 0.87
CA GLY A 239 15.17 -8.09 0.29
C GLY A 239 15.04 -7.78 -1.20
N ASN A 240 13.91 -7.19 -1.58
CA ASN A 240 13.63 -6.72 -2.94
C ASN A 240 13.48 -5.18 -2.94
N LYS A 241 12.87 -4.62 -3.98
CA LYS A 241 12.61 -3.18 -4.13
C LYS A 241 11.12 -2.89 -4.28
N LEU A 242 10.25 -3.77 -3.75
CA LEU A 242 8.80 -3.65 -3.88
C LEU A 242 8.31 -2.37 -3.21
N THR A 243 7.52 -1.58 -3.91
CA THR A 243 6.84 -0.39 -3.35
C THR A 243 5.42 -0.69 -2.88
N SER A 244 4.81 -1.73 -3.43
CA SER A 244 3.48 -2.23 -3.06
C SER A 244 3.38 -3.73 -3.32
N LEU A 245 2.45 -4.39 -2.64
CA LEU A 245 1.96 -5.72 -2.99
C LEU A 245 0.69 -5.56 -3.85
N PRO A 246 0.44 -6.43 -4.85
CA PRO A 246 -0.77 -6.36 -5.64
C PRO A 246 -2.00 -6.70 -4.80
N GLU A 247 -3.14 -6.06 -5.05
CA GLU A 247 -4.42 -6.34 -4.35
C GLU A 247 -4.89 -7.79 -4.55
N SER A 248 -4.44 -8.43 -5.63
CA SER A 248 -4.73 -9.84 -5.92
C SER A 248 -4.06 -10.81 -4.94
N ILE A 249 -3.04 -10.40 -4.17
CA ILE A 249 -2.39 -11.29 -3.19
C ILE A 249 -3.37 -11.83 -2.14
N ALA A 250 -4.44 -11.07 -1.85
CA ALA A 250 -5.52 -11.52 -0.96
C ALA A 250 -6.29 -12.74 -1.51
N GLN A 251 -6.12 -13.09 -2.79
CA GLN A 251 -6.73 -14.28 -3.40
C GLN A 251 -5.96 -15.57 -3.08
N CYS A 252 -4.71 -15.48 -2.61
CA CYS A 252 -3.90 -16.62 -2.15
C CYS A 252 -4.41 -17.14 -0.80
N ARG A 253 -5.63 -17.69 -0.76
CA ARG A 253 -6.35 -18.07 0.48
C ARG A 253 -5.66 -19.17 1.29
N SER A 254 -4.77 -19.94 0.67
CA SER A 254 -3.99 -21.00 1.32
C SER A 254 -2.71 -20.49 1.98
N LEU A 255 -2.40 -19.20 1.85
CA LEU A 255 -1.15 -18.62 2.36
C LEU A 255 -1.11 -18.71 3.88
N VAL A 256 -0.02 -19.27 4.39
CA VAL A 256 0.27 -19.46 5.83
C VAL A 256 1.41 -18.53 6.25
N GLU A 257 2.39 -18.33 5.38
CA GLU A 257 3.55 -17.48 5.64
C GLU A 257 3.79 -16.50 4.50
N LEU A 258 3.87 -15.22 4.85
CA LEU A 258 4.25 -14.13 3.96
C LEU A 258 5.41 -13.35 4.58
N ASP A 259 6.57 -13.40 3.94
CA ASP A 259 7.69 -12.53 4.26
C ASP A 259 7.91 -11.52 3.12
N ALA A 260 7.63 -10.25 3.42
CA ALA A 260 7.86 -9.11 2.54
C ALA A 260 8.78 -8.07 3.19
N SER A 261 9.63 -8.50 4.13
CA SER A 261 10.58 -7.64 4.82
C SER A 261 11.68 -7.09 3.92
N PHE A 262 12.39 -6.05 4.38
CA PHE A 262 13.49 -5.41 3.62
C PHE A 262 13.08 -5.00 2.20
N ASN A 263 12.00 -4.22 2.10
CA ASN A 263 11.48 -3.68 0.84
C ASN A 263 11.21 -2.17 1.00
N ASN A 264 10.48 -1.57 0.06
CA ASN A 264 10.07 -0.17 0.10
C ASN A 264 8.54 -0.02 0.22
N LEU A 265 7.85 -1.00 0.83
CA LEU A 265 6.39 -1.00 0.91
C LEU A 265 5.89 0.21 1.70
N THR A 266 5.00 0.99 1.10
CA THR A 266 4.38 2.15 1.77
C THR A 266 3.05 1.80 2.45
N SER A 267 2.42 0.71 2.02
CA SER A 267 1.14 0.22 2.52
C SER A 267 0.94 -1.26 2.21
N LEU A 268 0.04 -1.90 2.95
CA LEU A 268 -0.49 -3.22 2.62
C LEU A 268 -1.80 -3.08 1.82
N PRO A 269 -2.17 -4.08 1.00
CA PRO A 269 -3.45 -4.11 0.28
C PRO A 269 -4.65 -3.93 1.21
N ALA A 270 -5.65 -3.18 0.76
CA ALA A 270 -6.80 -2.81 1.60
C ALA A 270 -7.69 -4.00 1.99
N ASN A 271 -7.60 -5.09 1.22
CA ASN A 271 -8.37 -6.31 1.41
C ASN A 271 -7.57 -7.48 2.02
N ILE A 272 -6.30 -7.28 2.37
CA ILE A 272 -5.35 -8.37 2.73
C ILE A 272 -5.93 -9.33 3.78
N GLY A 273 -6.56 -8.78 4.81
CA GLY A 273 -7.07 -9.60 5.92
C GLY A 273 -8.44 -10.22 5.69
N TYR A 274 -9.18 -9.82 4.65
CA TYR A 274 -10.40 -10.54 4.25
C TYR A 274 -10.09 -11.81 3.45
N GLY A 275 -8.95 -11.82 2.76
CA GLY A 275 -8.52 -12.92 1.91
C GLY A 275 -7.60 -13.92 2.61
N LEU A 276 -6.61 -13.42 3.36
CA LEU A 276 -5.55 -14.21 3.99
C LEU A 276 -5.94 -14.71 5.39
N LEU A 277 -7.07 -15.40 5.50
CA LEU A 277 -7.62 -15.87 6.77
C LEU A 277 -6.80 -16.99 7.43
N ASN A 278 -5.99 -17.71 6.65
CA ASN A 278 -5.12 -18.79 7.11
C ASN A 278 -3.68 -18.34 7.40
N LEU A 279 -3.36 -17.06 7.22
CA LEU A 279 -2.01 -16.57 7.43
C LEU A 279 -1.66 -16.63 8.92
N GLU A 280 -0.58 -17.33 9.25
CA GLU A 280 -0.07 -17.50 10.61
C GLU A 280 1.16 -16.61 10.87
N ARG A 281 1.96 -16.32 9.84
CA ARG A 281 3.17 -15.50 9.93
C ARG A 281 3.15 -14.38 8.89
N LEU A 282 3.27 -13.14 9.37
CA LEU A 282 3.47 -11.95 8.54
C LEU A 282 4.73 -11.21 8.98
N SER A 283 5.71 -11.14 8.09
CA SER A 283 6.96 -10.39 8.28
C SER A 283 7.03 -9.26 7.27
N ILE A 284 7.07 -8.02 7.75
CA ILE A 284 7.05 -6.79 6.95
C ILE A 284 8.01 -5.72 7.50
N GLN A 285 8.94 -6.12 8.36
CA GLN A 285 9.95 -5.23 8.93
C GLN A 285 10.83 -4.56 7.87
N LEU A 286 11.43 -3.42 8.22
CA LEU A 286 12.33 -2.66 7.33
C LEU A 286 11.65 -2.31 6.00
N ASN A 287 10.51 -1.63 6.12
CA ASN A 287 9.71 -1.05 5.03
C ASN A 287 9.36 0.40 5.39
N LYS A 288 8.38 1.01 4.69
CA LYS A 288 7.91 2.39 4.91
C LYS A 288 6.41 2.44 5.19
N ILE A 289 5.88 1.41 5.84
CA ILE A 289 4.43 1.27 6.08
C ILE A 289 4.02 2.27 7.15
N ARG A 290 3.03 3.11 6.83
CA ARG A 290 2.53 4.14 7.74
C ARG A 290 1.29 3.74 8.54
N PHE A 291 0.48 2.87 7.97
CA PHE A 291 -0.77 2.43 8.57
C PHE A 291 -1.02 0.97 8.22
N PHE A 292 -1.58 0.23 9.17
CA PHE A 292 -2.19 -1.06 8.88
C PHE A 292 -3.62 -0.87 8.35
N PRO A 293 -4.02 -1.61 7.30
CA PRO A 293 -5.41 -1.58 6.85
C PRO A 293 -6.31 -2.21 7.92
N ASN A 294 -7.52 -1.66 8.11
CA ASN A 294 -8.48 -2.20 9.08
C ASN A 294 -8.83 -3.68 8.84
N SER A 295 -8.76 -4.13 7.57
CA SER A 295 -8.95 -5.54 7.22
C SER A 295 -7.97 -6.47 7.92
N MET A 296 -6.75 -6.00 8.23
CA MET A 296 -5.70 -6.81 8.88
C MET A 296 -6.22 -7.44 10.19
N CYS A 297 -7.11 -6.74 10.90
CA CYS A 297 -7.72 -7.22 12.14
C CYS A 297 -8.66 -8.43 11.96
N GLU A 298 -8.95 -8.86 10.72
CA GLU A 298 -9.73 -10.08 10.43
C GLU A 298 -8.85 -11.32 10.23
N MET A 299 -7.52 -11.19 10.28
CA MET A 299 -6.56 -12.30 10.12
C MET A 299 -6.48 -13.15 11.40
N ARG A 300 -7.56 -13.85 11.74
CA ARG A 300 -7.73 -14.54 13.04
C ARG A 300 -6.77 -15.71 13.28
N SER A 301 -6.10 -16.20 12.24
CA SER A 301 -5.07 -17.24 12.35
C SER A 301 -3.68 -16.68 12.61
N LEU A 302 -3.48 -15.36 12.54
CA LEU A 302 -2.17 -14.73 12.67
C LEU A 302 -1.60 -14.96 14.07
N ARG A 303 -0.42 -15.59 14.13
CA ARG A 303 0.32 -15.90 15.36
C ARG A 303 1.57 -15.05 15.52
N TYR A 304 2.17 -14.67 14.41
CA TYR A 304 3.41 -13.90 14.39
C TYR A 304 3.27 -12.69 13.46
N LEU A 305 3.50 -11.50 14.03
CA LEU A 305 3.59 -10.25 13.29
C LEU A 305 4.92 -9.58 13.63
N ASP A 306 5.78 -9.42 12.62
CA ASP A 306 6.94 -8.55 12.72
C ASP A 306 6.81 -7.38 11.74
N ALA A 307 6.72 -6.17 12.29
CA ALA A 307 6.65 -4.93 11.54
C ALA A 307 7.64 -3.89 12.05
N HIS A 308 8.72 -4.30 12.73
CA HIS A 308 9.71 -3.34 13.24
C HIS A 308 10.37 -2.50 12.14
N MET A 309 10.89 -1.33 12.50
CA MET A 309 11.57 -0.44 11.54
C MET A 309 10.70 -0.12 10.32
N ASN A 310 9.47 0.34 10.57
CA ASN A 310 8.58 0.95 9.58
C ASN A 310 8.31 2.42 9.99
N GLU A 311 7.28 3.04 9.39
CA GLU A 311 6.85 4.41 9.68
C GLU A 311 5.45 4.41 10.32
N ILE A 312 5.09 3.38 11.09
CA ILE A 312 3.71 3.19 11.54
C ILE A 312 3.33 4.32 12.50
N HIS A 313 2.22 5.01 12.22
CA HIS A 313 1.74 6.12 13.05
C HIS A 313 0.81 5.66 14.19
N GLY A 314 0.18 4.50 14.05
CA GLY A 314 -0.74 3.98 15.06
C GLY A 314 -1.27 2.59 14.72
N LEU A 315 -1.88 1.96 15.71
CA LEU A 315 -2.54 0.67 15.56
C LEU A 315 -4.05 0.87 15.30
N PRO A 316 -4.68 0.05 14.45
CA PRO A 316 -6.13 0.05 14.33
C PRO A 316 -6.80 -0.25 15.67
N ILE A 317 -7.90 0.45 15.99
CA ILE A 317 -8.67 0.23 17.23
C ILE A 317 -9.14 -1.23 17.35
N ALA A 318 -9.33 -1.93 16.23
CA ALA A 318 -9.74 -3.33 16.22
C ALA A 318 -8.59 -4.35 16.35
N ILE A 319 -7.35 -3.94 16.68
CA ILE A 319 -6.19 -4.84 16.73
C ILE A 319 -6.41 -6.04 17.67
N GLY A 320 -7.17 -5.82 18.76
CA GLY A 320 -7.56 -6.85 19.73
C GLY A 320 -8.34 -8.05 19.14
N ARG A 321 -8.84 -7.96 17.90
CA ARG A 321 -9.47 -9.10 17.20
C ARG A 321 -8.49 -10.22 16.83
N LEU A 322 -7.18 -9.93 16.81
CA LEU A 322 -6.13 -10.89 16.51
C LEU A 322 -5.83 -11.80 17.71
N THR A 323 -6.84 -12.49 18.20
CA THR A 323 -6.76 -13.24 19.47
C THR A 323 -5.81 -14.44 19.41
N SER A 324 -5.41 -14.91 18.23
CA SER A 324 -4.40 -15.97 18.05
C SER A 324 -2.96 -15.45 18.06
N LEU A 325 -2.75 -14.13 18.12
CA LEU A 325 -1.41 -13.54 18.03
C LEU A 325 -0.60 -13.90 19.29
N GLU A 326 0.60 -14.44 19.07
CA GLU A 326 1.52 -14.90 20.10
C GLU A 326 2.77 -14.01 20.18
N VAL A 327 3.23 -13.50 19.02
CA VAL A 327 4.41 -12.63 18.93
C VAL A 327 4.07 -11.39 18.11
N MET A 328 4.35 -10.22 18.67
CA MET A 328 4.15 -8.93 18.01
C MET A 328 5.38 -8.05 18.21
N ASN A 329 6.07 -7.72 17.13
CA ASN A 329 7.19 -6.79 17.13
C ASN A 329 6.81 -5.51 16.35
N LEU A 330 6.74 -4.40 17.07
CA LEU A 330 6.43 -3.06 16.58
C LEU A 330 7.50 -2.05 17.01
N SER A 331 8.72 -2.52 17.31
CA SER A 331 9.82 -1.64 17.69
C SER A 331 10.21 -0.67 16.58
N SER A 332 10.71 0.51 16.94
CA SER A 332 11.23 1.51 15.99
C SER A 332 10.24 1.91 14.90
N ASN A 333 9.03 2.31 15.27
CA ASN A 333 7.95 2.63 14.34
C ASN A 333 7.33 3.99 14.57
N PHE A 334 6.96 4.24 15.82
CA PHE A 334 6.06 5.30 16.17
C PHE A 334 6.85 6.56 16.52
N SER A 335 6.89 7.51 15.58
CA SER A 335 7.45 8.85 15.85
C SER A 335 6.55 9.69 16.73
N ASP A 336 5.22 9.48 16.66
CA ASP A 336 4.23 10.35 17.30
C ASP A 336 3.23 9.60 18.19
N LEU A 337 3.25 8.26 18.22
CA LEU A 337 2.28 7.50 19.03
C LEU A 337 2.67 7.54 20.51
N THR A 338 1.88 8.26 21.31
CA THR A 338 2.10 8.39 22.75
C THR A 338 1.36 7.37 23.60
N GLU A 339 0.34 6.71 23.04
CA GLU A 339 -0.54 5.77 23.73
C GLU A 339 -0.95 4.63 22.81
N LEU A 340 -1.22 3.46 23.39
CA LEU A 340 -1.74 2.29 22.67
C LEU A 340 -3.27 2.22 22.79
N PRO A 341 -3.98 1.63 21.81
CA PRO A 341 -5.41 1.39 21.97
C PRO A 341 -5.67 0.37 23.08
N ASP A 342 -6.73 0.58 23.87
CA ASP A 342 -7.13 -0.32 24.97
C ASP A 342 -7.32 -1.78 24.53
N THR A 343 -7.71 -1.98 23.27
CA THR A 343 -7.93 -3.30 22.67
C THR A 343 -6.64 -4.09 22.44
N ILE A 344 -5.45 -3.50 22.58
CA ILE A 344 -4.20 -4.27 22.60
C ILE A 344 -4.21 -5.31 23.73
N SER A 345 -4.91 -5.00 24.83
CA SER A 345 -5.09 -5.89 25.97
C SER A 345 -6.02 -7.08 25.69
N ASP A 346 -6.71 -7.11 24.56
CA ASP A 346 -7.56 -8.22 24.12
C ASP A 346 -6.77 -9.30 23.35
N LEU A 347 -5.47 -9.09 23.12
CA LEU A 347 -4.55 -10.08 22.53
C LEU A 347 -4.20 -11.17 23.58
N VAL A 348 -5.20 -11.93 24.02
CA VAL A 348 -5.14 -12.86 25.16
C VAL A 348 -4.12 -14.00 25.01
N ASN A 349 -3.65 -14.28 23.80
CA ASN A 349 -2.61 -15.29 23.54
C ASN A 349 -1.20 -14.71 23.37
N LEU A 350 -1.04 -13.38 23.49
CA LEU A 350 0.23 -12.72 23.27
C LEU A 350 1.24 -13.13 24.35
N ARG A 351 2.41 -13.59 23.90
CA ARG A 351 3.53 -14.04 24.72
C ARG A 351 4.72 -13.09 24.63
N GLU A 352 4.96 -12.54 23.45
CA GLU A 352 6.08 -11.65 23.20
C GLU A 352 5.59 -10.36 22.56
N LEU A 353 5.87 -9.24 23.22
CA LEU A 353 5.53 -7.90 22.75
C LEU A 353 6.77 -7.01 22.80
N ASP A 354 7.23 -6.57 21.64
CA ASP A 354 8.30 -5.57 21.53
C ASP A 354 7.73 -4.27 20.98
N LEU A 355 7.81 -3.21 21.80
CA LEU A 355 7.41 -1.85 21.49
C LEU A 355 8.56 -0.87 21.76
N SER A 356 9.80 -1.36 21.80
CA SER A 356 10.97 -0.53 22.07
C SER A 356 11.21 0.52 21.00
N ASN A 357 11.92 1.59 21.37
CA ASN A 357 12.30 2.69 20.49
C ASN A 357 11.09 3.36 19.81
N ASN A 358 10.12 3.80 20.63
CA ASN A 358 8.91 4.47 20.21
C ASN A 358 8.66 5.70 21.12
N GLN A 359 7.50 6.33 21.04
CA GLN A 359 7.14 7.50 21.87
C GLN A 359 6.06 7.22 22.93
N ILE A 360 5.88 5.95 23.32
CA ILE A 360 4.82 5.54 24.24
C ILE A 360 5.10 6.10 25.64
N ARG A 361 4.13 6.83 26.19
CA ARG A 361 4.21 7.42 27.53
C ARG A 361 3.44 6.62 28.56
N VAL A 362 2.32 6.03 28.15
CA VAL A 362 1.41 5.33 29.05
C VAL A 362 0.94 4.02 28.40
N LEU A 363 0.94 2.94 29.18
CA LEU A 363 0.26 1.70 28.80
C LEU A 363 -1.22 1.78 29.18
N PRO A 364 -2.14 1.18 28.40
CA PRO A 364 -3.55 1.08 28.74
C PRO A 364 -3.77 0.52 30.15
N ASP A 365 -4.70 1.09 30.94
CA ASP A 365 -4.93 0.58 32.30
C ASP A 365 -5.38 -0.89 32.30
N SER A 366 -5.94 -1.36 31.18
CA SER A 366 -6.38 -2.73 30.98
C SER A 366 -5.26 -3.73 30.58
N PHE A 367 -4.00 -3.28 30.49
CA PHE A 367 -2.84 -4.07 30.05
C PHE A 367 -2.57 -5.31 30.91
N PHE A 368 -3.04 -5.33 32.16
CA PHE A 368 -2.95 -6.50 33.04
C PHE A 368 -3.63 -7.77 32.49
N ARG A 369 -4.58 -7.61 31.54
CA ARG A 369 -5.33 -8.70 30.87
C ARG A 369 -4.46 -9.59 29.96
N LEU A 370 -3.24 -9.18 29.63
CA LEU A 370 -2.29 -9.98 28.83
C LEU A 370 -1.69 -11.12 29.64
N GLU A 371 -2.51 -12.10 30.05
CA GLU A 371 -2.15 -13.11 31.05
C GLU A 371 -0.99 -14.03 30.67
N LYS A 372 -0.78 -14.21 29.37
CA LYS A 372 0.26 -15.08 28.81
C LYS A 372 1.53 -14.33 28.40
N LEU A 373 1.62 -13.02 28.68
CA LEU A 373 2.77 -12.23 28.27
C LEU A 373 4.01 -12.63 29.08
N GLU A 374 4.99 -13.21 28.39
CA GLU A 374 6.24 -13.72 28.94
C GLU A 374 7.39 -12.72 28.72
N LYS A 375 7.44 -12.10 27.54
CA LYS A 375 8.46 -11.13 27.15
C LYS A 375 7.82 -9.80 26.76
N LEU A 376 8.28 -8.73 27.42
CA LEU A 376 7.85 -7.37 27.15
C LEU A 376 9.08 -6.49 27.02
N ASN A 377 9.22 -5.83 25.89
CA ASN A 377 10.28 -4.83 25.68
C ASN A 377 9.63 -3.47 25.42
N LEU A 378 9.92 -2.52 26.31
CA LEU A 378 9.45 -1.13 26.24
C LEU A 378 10.61 -0.13 26.26
N ASP A 379 11.84 -0.61 26.08
CA ASP A 379 13.04 0.22 26.16
C ASP A 379 12.97 1.40 25.18
N GLN A 380 13.67 2.50 25.49
CA GLN A 380 13.70 3.68 24.63
C GLN A 380 12.31 4.26 24.33
N ASN A 381 11.42 4.26 25.33
CA ASN A 381 10.16 5.01 25.34
C ASN A 381 10.17 6.04 26.48
N PRO A 382 9.55 7.22 26.31
CA PRO A 382 9.38 8.21 27.37
C PRO A 382 8.26 7.81 28.34
N LEU A 383 8.30 6.58 28.88
CA LEU A 383 7.27 6.05 29.77
C LEU A 383 7.18 6.87 31.06
N GLU A 384 5.99 7.42 31.29
CA GLU A 384 5.57 8.04 32.54
C GLU A 384 4.98 6.98 33.48
N PHE A 385 4.17 6.05 32.93
CA PHE A 385 3.55 4.95 33.66
C PHE A 385 3.45 3.69 32.79
N PRO A 386 3.88 2.52 33.28
CA PRO A 386 4.52 2.24 34.58
C PRO A 386 5.96 2.82 34.69
N PRO A 387 6.48 3.04 35.92
CA PRO A 387 7.85 3.52 36.12
C PRO A 387 8.90 2.59 35.51
N GLN A 388 9.98 3.16 34.98
CA GLN A 388 11.03 2.38 34.29
C GLN A 388 11.69 1.32 35.19
N GLU A 389 11.82 1.56 36.51
CA GLU A 389 12.38 0.55 37.42
C GLU A 389 11.51 -0.71 37.49
N MET A 390 10.21 -0.59 37.23
CA MET A 390 9.27 -1.71 37.19
C MET A 390 9.35 -2.46 35.86
N VAL A 391 9.41 -1.70 34.76
CA VAL A 391 9.51 -2.22 33.39
C VAL A 391 10.72 -3.13 33.21
N ASN A 392 11.86 -2.75 33.80
CA ASN A 392 13.12 -3.49 33.66
C ASN A 392 13.17 -4.82 34.42
N GLN A 393 12.15 -5.15 35.24
CA GLN A 393 12.14 -6.38 36.04
C GLN A 393 11.54 -7.56 35.27
N SER A 394 10.26 -7.49 34.91
CA SER A 394 9.58 -8.52 34.12
C SER A 394 8.21 -8.04 33.61
N ALA A 395 7.69 -8.74 32.60
CA ALA A 395 6.33 -8.53 32.10
C ALA A 395 5.25 -8.76 33.19
N GLU A 396 5.45 -9.74 34.07
CA GLU A 396 4.56 -10.03 35.19
C GLU A 396 4.48 -8.87 36.19
N THR A 397 5.62 -8.26 36.50
CA THR A 397 5.68 -7.12 37.43
C THR A 397 4.95 -5.90 36.88
N VAL A 398 5.10 -5.62 35.58
CA VAL A 398 4.35 -4.57 34.88
C VAL A 398 2.85 -4.86 34.94
N ARG A 399 2.43 -6.09 34.63
CA ARG A 399 1.01 -6.47 34.66
C ARG A 399 0.39 -6.33 36.03
N GLU A 400 1.09 -6.77 37.08
CA GLU A 400 0.58 -6.68 38.45
C GLU A 400 0.48 -5.22 38.93
N PHE A 401 1.42 -4.36 38.52
CA PHE A 401 1.32 -2.92 38.75
C PHE A 401 0.07 -2.34 38.06
N MET A 402 -0.15 -2.67 36.79
CA MET A 402 -1.32 -2.20 36.03
C MET A 402 -2.63 -2.73 36.63
N ARG A 403 -2.66 -3.96 37.15
CA ARG A 403 -3.81 -4.53 37.85
C ARG A 403 -4.18 -3.70 39.09
N LYS A 404 -3.22 -3.45 39.97
CA LYS A 404 -3.46 -2.66 41.20
C LYS A 404 -3.93 -1.25 40.89
N ARG A 405 -3.29 -0.60 39.90
CA ARG A 405 -3.70 0.72 39.42
C ARG A 405 -5.15 0.73 38.93
N TRP A 406 -5.54 -0.29 38.16
CA TRP A 406 -6.92 -0.43 37.68
C TRP A 406 -7.90 -0.63 38.85
N GLU A 407 -7.58 -1.48 39.82
CA GLU A 407 -8.40 -1.70 41.02
C GLU A 407 -8.59 -0.40 41.82
N GLU A 408 -7.52 0.36 42.07
CA GLU A 408 -7.59 1.67 42.74
C GLU A 408 -8.47 2.67 41.97
N MET A 409 -8.33 2.72 40.65
CA MET A 409 -9.15 3.61 39.80
C MET A 409 -10.64 3.23 39.85
N VAL A 410 -10.96 1.93 39.80
CA VAL A 410 -12.34 1.44 39.90
C VAL A 410 -12.92 1.73 41.28
N GLU A 411 -12.17 1.52 42.35
CA GLU A 411 -12.59 1.85 43.72
C GLU A 411 -12.85 3.37 43.88
N GLU A 412 -11.96 4.21 43.36
CA GLU A 412 -12.15 5.67 43.36
C GLU A 412 -13.39 6.09 42.57
N GLU A 413 -13.63 5.51 41.40
CA GLU A 413 -14.78 5.84 40.56
C GLU A 413 -16.10 5.38 41.22
N GLN A 414 -16.12 4.18 41.81
CA GLN A 414 -17.26 3.71 42.60
C GLN A 414 -17.54 4.67 43.76
N LEU A 415 -16.52 5.09 44.51
CA LEU A 415 -16.68 6.03 45.61
C LEU A 415 -17.22 7.39 45.13
N ARG A 416 -16.69 7.92 44.00
CA ARG A 416 -17.19 9.15 43.37
C ARG A 416 -18.66 9.02 42.98
N SER A 417 -19.06 7.89 42.38
CA SER A 417 -20.44 7.64 41.98
C SER A 417 -21.41 7.59 43.17
N VAL A 418 -21.00 7.01 44.30
CA VAL A 418 -21.79 7.00 45.55
C VAL A 418 -21.96 8.42 46.09
N ILE A 419 -20.87 9.19 46.16
CA ILE A 419 -20.91 10.59 46.62
C ILE A 419 -21.82 11.44 45.71
N GLU A 420 -21.79 11.22 44.40
CA GLU A 420 -22.62 11.96 43.45
C GLU A 420 -24.10 11.57 43.54
N ALA A 421 -24.42 10.28 43.70
CA ALA A 421 -25.78 9.80 43.92
C ALA A 421 -26.39 10.38 45.21
N GLU A 422 -25.61 10.45 46.30
CA GLU A 422 -26.03 11.08 47.56
C GLU A 422 -26.29 12.58 47.40
N LYS A 423 -25.47 13.29 46.62
CA LYS A 423 -25.69 14.72 46.31
C LYS A 423 -26.97 14.96 45.50
N GLN A 424 -27.32 14.05 44.58
CA GLN A 424 -28.54 14.15 43.78
C GLN A 424 -29.80 13.77 44.58
N GLN A 425 -29.72 12.83 45.53
CA GLN A 425 -30.82 12.52 46.45
C GLN A 425 -31.00 13.57 47.55
N GLY A 426 -29.96 14.34 47.89
CA GLY A 426 -29.97 15.41 48.89
C GLY A 426 -30.75 16.69 48.52
N GLY A 427 -31.59 16.65 47.50
CA GLY A 427 -32.49 17.73 47.08
C GLY A 427 -33.70 17.92 48.00
N ALA A 428 -33.52 17.91 49.32
CA ALA A 428 -34.38 18.56 50.33
C ALA A 428 -33.84 18.20 51.72
N THR A 429 -33.33 19.20 52.44
CA THR A 429 -32.94 19.19 53.86
C THR A 429 -31.64 18.46 54.20
N GLY A 430 -30.63 19.21 54.71
CA GLY A 430 -29.57 18.61 55.53
C GLY A 430 -28.11 18.97 55.21
N TRP A 431 -27.82 20.05 54.50
CA TRP A 431 -26.44 20.57 54.45
C TRP A 431 -26.10 21.22 55.78
N LEU A 432 -25.44 20.49 56.70
CA LEU A 432 -24.40 20.99 57.63
C LEU A 432 -23.79 19.95 58.59
N SER A 433 -24.19 18.66 58.61
CA SER A 433 -23.79 17.78 59.75
C SER A 433 -22.79 16.64 59.45
N TRP A 434 -22.43 16.30 58.20
CA TRP A 434 -21.68 15.04 57.96
C TRP A 434 -20.40 15.15 57.11
N GLY A 435 -19.84 16.36 56.94
CA GLY A 435 -18.61 16.56 56.17
C GLY A 435 -17.29 16.28 56.91
N SER A 436 -17.30 16.12 58.24
CA SER A 436 -16.06 16.04 59.03
C SER A 436 -15.69 14.64 59.53
N SER A 437 -16.58 13.64 59.47
CA SER A 437 -16.35 12.36 60.15
C SER A 437 -15.72 11.26 59.31
N ILE A 438 -15.68 11.37 57.98
CA ILE A 438 -15.01 10.38 57.12
C ILE A 438 -13.51 10.70 56.92
N VAL A 439 -13.10 11.97 57.10
CA VAL A 439 -11.68 12.36 56.93
C VAL A 439 -10.84 12.09 58.19
N THR A 440 -11.44 11.99 59.39
CA THR A 440 -10.69 11.76 60.65
C THR A 440 -10.58 10.30 61.10
N SER A 441 -11.31 9.35 60.52
CA SER A 441 -11.24 7.94 60.92
C SER A 441 -10.18 7.11 60.17
N LEU A 442 -9.55 7.66 59.12
CA LEU A 442 -8.54 6.96 58.31
C LEU A 442 -7.09 7.36 58.60
N PHE A 443 -6.83 8.30 59.52
CA PHE A 443 -5.47 8.60 60.02
C PHE A 443 -5.35 8.33 61.52
N SER A 444 -5.63 7.10 61.96
CA SER A 444 -5.14 6.64 63.26
C SER A 444 -4.95 5.13 63.28
N GLY A 445 -3.71 4.71 63.05
CA GLY A 445 -3.27 3.31 63.16
C GLY A 445 -1.77 3.14 62.92
N GLY A 446 -0.94 3.40 63.94
CA GLY A 446 0.46 2.94 64.01
C GLY A 446 1.51 4.00 64.37
N THR A 447 1.98 3.98 65.61
CA THR A 447 3.11 4.79 66.14
C THR A 447 4.44 4.03 65.95
N HIS A 448 5.60 4.62 65.63
CA HIS A 448 6.49 5.40 66.50
C HIS A 448 7.68 5.99 65.69
N GLY A 449 8.06 7.24 65.98
CA GLY A 449 9.45 7.70 66.06
C GLY A 449 10.12 8.36 64.83
N GLY A 450 10.37 9.67 64.90
CA GLY A 450 11.42 10.33 64.12
C GLY A 450 11.05 11.71 63.57
N ALA A 451 11.41 12.77 64.29
CA ALA A 451 11.24 14.15 63.86
C ALA A 451 12.21 14.53 62.71
N ALA A 452 11.72 15.20 61.66
CA ALA A 452 12.30 16.41 61.06
C ALA A 452 11.58 16.86 59.76
N LYS A 453 11.08 18.10 59.80
CA LYS A 453 10.93 19.12 58.74
C LYS A 453 10.78 18.68 57.26
N LYS A 454 9.61 18.95 56.68
CA LYS A 454 9.46 19.33 55.26
C LYS A 454 9.31 20.86 55.12
N PRO A 455 9.90 21.48 54.09
CA PRO A 455 9.70 22.89 53.79
C PRO A 455 8.36 23.12 53.10
N LYS A 456 7.88 24.37 53.21
CA LYS A 456 6.70 24.92 52.54
C LYS A 456 6.93 24.95 51.03
N ASP A 457 5.96 24.48 50.26
CA ASP A 457 5.75 25.00 48.92
C ASP A 457 4.57 25.98 48.92
N SER A 458 4.91 27.13 48.38
CA SER A 458 4.11 28.30 48.10
C SER A 458 3.37 28.10 46.77
N PHE A 459 2.36 28.94 46.54
CA PHE A 459 1.63 29.15 45.28
C PHE A 459 0.34 28.35 45.08
N LEU A 460 -0.65 28.72 45.90
CA LEU A 460 -2.01 28.98 45.43
C LEU A 460 -2.23 30.50 45.47
N ASN A 461 -2.53 31.06 44.30
CA ASN A 461 -3.08 32.39 43.96
C ASN A 461 -2.42 32.76 42.62
N GLU A 462 -3.13 32.87 41.51
CA GLU A 462 -4.17 33.84 41.15
C GLU A 462 -4.50 33.45 39.69
N GLN A 463 -5.71 33.48 39.13
CA GLN A 463 -6.62 34.61 39.02
C GLN A 463 -7.91 34.13 38.31
N LEU A 464 -9.03 34.64 38.83
CA LEU A 464 -10.29 35.07 38.19
C LEU A 464 -11.15 34.06 37.42
#